data_AF-A0A2X3CUJ3-F1
#
_entry.id   AF-A0A2X3CUJ3-F1
#
_cell.length_a   1.000
_cell.length_b   1.000
_cell.length_c   1.000
_cell.angle_alpha   90.00
_cell.angle_beta   90.00
_cell.angle_gamma   90.00
#
_symmetry.space_group_name_H-M   'P 1'
#
loop_
_entity.id
_entity.type
_entity.pdbx_description
1 polymer ?
#
loop_
_entity_poly.entity_id
_entity_poly.type
_entity_poly.pdbx_seq_one_letter_code
_entity_poly.pdbx_strand_id
1 'polypeptide(L)'
;MYVAVKGGEKAIRAAHALQEQKRRGDGRLPELSVEQIGDQLSLAVDRVMTEGGIADRELAALALKQASGDNVEAIFLLRAYRTTLPRLAVSEPINTAEMRLERRISAVYKDIPGGQLLGPLTTTPTACSILPCWPTAKRRLCSKPMAKQSRRRTSLACSRSRGWRRPRKIAARRPTISPAPRRSTLLAFLAPAAADARR
;
A
#
# COMPACT_ATOMS: atom_id res chain seq x y z
N MET A 1 46.63 -12.69 28.81
CA MET A 1 46.58 -12.60 27.33
C MET A 1 45.13 -12.84 26.91
N TYR A 2 44.48 -11.89 26.24
CA TYR A 2 43.12 -12.08 25.71
C TYR A 2 43.21 -12.58 24.27
N VAL A 3 42.46 -13.63 23.95
CA VAL A 3 42.43 -14.27 22.62
C VAL A 3 41.05 -14.07 22.02
N ALA A 4 40.98 -13.75 20.72
CA ALA A 4 39.71 -13.57 20.04
C ALA A 4 38.95 -14.91 19.95
N VAL A 5 37.76 -14.95 20.54
CA VAL A 5 36.87 -16.12 20.52
C VAL A 5 35.68 -15.85 19.62
N LYS A 6 35.25 -16.83 18.82
CA LYS A 6 34.06 -16.69 17.98
C LYS A 6 32.80 -16.90 18.83
N GLY A 7 31.95 -15.87 18.93
CA GLY A 7 30.66 -15.93 19.63
C GLY A 7 29.49 -15.27 18.88
N GLY A 8 29.75 -14.63 17.74
CA GLY A 8 28.77 -13.80 17.02
C GLY A 8 27.53 -14.57 16.57
N GLU A 9 27.68 -15.76 16.01
CA GLU A 9 26.53 -16.55 15.55
C GLU A 9 25.61 -16.96 16.70
N LYS A 10 26.18 -17.37 17.84
CA LYS A 10 25.40 -17.70 19.04
C LYS A 10 24.65 -16.48 19.57
N ALA A 11 25.29 -15.31 19.54
CA ALA A 11 24.67 -14.05 19.94
C ALA A 11 23.51 -13.67 19.00
N ILE A 12 23.69 -13.80 17.68
CA ILE A 12 22.66 -13.51 16.68
C ILE A 12 21.45 -14.43 16.87
N ARG A 13 21.67 -15.76 17.02
CA ARG A 13 20.57 -16.71 17.26
C ARG A 13 19.80 -16.40 18.54
N ALA A 14 20.50 -16.06 19.63
CA ALA A 14 19.88 -15.66 20.87
C ALA A 14 19.07 -14.36 20.72
N ALA A 15 19.58 -13.38 19.98
CA ALA A 15 18.87 -12.13 19.70
C ALA A 15 17.58 -12.37 18.90
N HIS A 16 17.61 -13.24 17.88
CA HIS A 16 16.39 -13.61 17.14
C HIS A 16 15.36 -14.31 18.04
N ALA A 17 15.79 -15.22 18.92
CA ALA A 17 14.88 -15.89 19.86
C ALA A 17 14.22 -14.88 20.83
N LEU A 18 14.98 -13.91 21.32
CA LEU A 18 14.44 -12.82 22.15
C LEU A 18 13.44 -11.97 21.38
N GLN A 19 13.70 -11.68 20.11
CA GLN A 19 12.78 -10.92 19.27
C GLN A 19 11.48 -11.69 19.00
N GLU A 20 11.57 -13.01 18.77
CA GLU A 20 10.40 -13.88 18.61
C GLU A 20 9.52 -13.89 19.87
N GLN A 21 10.15 -14.03 21.04
CA GLN A 21 9.44 -14.01 22.31
C GLN A 21 8.75 -12.66 22.55
N LYS A 22 9.44 -11.55 22.25
CA LYS A 22 8.86 -10.20 22.33
C LYS A 22 7.69 -10.02 21.37
N ARG A 23 7.80 -10.54 20.15
CA ARG A 23 6.73 -10.50 19.15
C ARG A 23 5.49 -11.27 19.59
N ARG A 24 5.67 -12.45 20.19
CA ARG A 24 4.56 -13.26 20.70
C ARG A 24 3.84 -12.57 21.87
N GLY A 25 4.57 -11.83 22.71
CA GLY A 25 4.02 -11.16 23.88
C GLY A 25 3.53 -12.15 24.94
N ASP A 26 2.48 -11.78 25.67
CA ASP A 26 1.87 -12.65 26.69
C ASP A 26 1.18 -13.86 26.05
N GLY A 27 1.61 -15.06 26.44
CA GLY A 27 1.03 -16.34 25.99
C GLY A 27 -0.42 -16.55 26.42
N ARG A 28 -0.91 -15.80 27.43
CA ARG A 28 -2.31 -15.83 27.87
C ARG A 28 -3.26 -15.19 26.86
N LEU A 29 -2.75 -14.28 26.02
CA LEU A 29 -3.52 -13.65 24.97
C LEU A 29 -3.53 -14.54 23.71
N PRO A 30 -4.66 -14.62 23.00
CA PRO A 30 -4.72 -15.31 21.72
C PRO A 30 -3.77 -14.66 20.72
N GLU A 31 -3.13 -15.47 19.89
CA GLU A 31 -2.22 -14.98 18.87
C GLU A 31 -2.98 -14.19 17.80
N LEU A 32 -2.37 -13.11 17.30
CA LEU A 32 -2.92 -12.34 16.18
C LEU A 32 -2.96 -13.20 14.91
N SER A 33 -4.15 -13.38 14.35
CA SER A 33 -4.31 -14.03 13.06
C SER A 33 -3.98 -13.07 11.91
N VAL A 34 -3.57 -13.64 10.78
CA VAL A 34 -3.28 -12.86 9.56
C VAL A 34 -4.56 -12.21 9.02
N GLU A 35 -5.69 -12.91 9.12
CA GLU A 35 -7.01 -12.39 8.73
C GLU A 35 -7.42 -11.16 9.55
N GLN A 36 -7.23 -11.20 10.87
CA GLN A 36 -7.49 -10.03 11.73
C GLN A 36 -6.67 -8.81 11.32
N ILE A 37 -5.38 -9.01 11.01
CA ILE A 37 -4.51 -7.92 10.54
C ILE A 37 -4.98 -7.41 9.18
N GLY A 38 -5.31 -8.33 8.26
CA GLY A 38 -5.83 -8.00 6.93
C GLY A 38 -7.08 -7.13 6.95
N ASP A 39 -8.05 -7.50 7.80
CA ASP A 39 -9.35 -6.84 7.83
C ASP A 39 -9.39 -5.61 8.75
N GLN A 40 -8.80 -5.70 9.94
CA GLN A 40 -8.91 -4.65 10.96
C GLN A 40 -7.84 -3.56 10.79
N LEU A 41 -6.66 -3.91 10.26
CA LEU A 41 -5.53 -2.99 10.04
C LEU A 41 -5.31 -2.70 8.56
N SER A 42 -6.39 -2.67 7.78
CA SER A 42 -6.37 -2.49 6.31
C SER A 42 -5.53 -1.32 5.81
N LEU A 43 -5.48 -0.18 6.53
CA LEU A 43 -4.66 0.97 6.14
C LEU A 43 -3.15 0.70 6.21
N ALA A 44 -2.70 -0.08 7.19
CA ALA A 44 -1.29 -0.49 7.28
C ALA A 44 -0.95 -1.47 6.17
N VAL A 45 -1.84 -2.43 5.91
CA VAL A 45 -1.72 -3.41 4.84
C VAL A 45 -1.64 -2.72 3.47
N ASP A 46 -2.50 -1.73 3.22
CA ASP A 46 -2.50 -0.94 1.98
C ASP A 46 -1.17 -0.20 1.75
N ARG A 47 -0.56 0.34 2.82
CA ARG A 47 0.76 0.97 2.75
C ARG A 47 1.84 -0.05 2.38
N VAL A 48 1.88 -1.19 3.09
CA VAL A 48 2.88 -2.24 2.85
C VAL A 48 2.77 -2.82 1.44
N MET A 49 1.55 -3.05 0.93
CA MET A 49 1.36 -3.50 -0.46
C MET A 49 1.90 -2.48 -1.47
N THR A 50 1.58 -1.20 -1.26
CA THR A 50 1.93 -0.11 -2.18
C THR A 50 3.44 0.09 -2.26
N GLU A 51 4.12 0.15 -1.11
CA GLU A 51 5.56 0.37 -1.05
C GLU A 51 6.37 -0.91 -1.27
N GLY A 52 5.83 -2.07 -0.86
CA GLY A 52 6.42 -3.38 -1.07
C GLY A 52 6.37 -3.85 -2.53
N GLY A 53 5.40 -3.33 -3.30
CA GLY A 53 5.29 -3.59 -4.74
C GLY A 53 4.69 -4.95 -5.09
N ILE A 54 3.94 -5.56 -4.16
CA ILE A 54 3.11 -6.75 -4.36
C ILE A 54 1.71 -6.39 -3.85
N ALA A 55 0.70 -6.53 -4.72
CA ALA A 55 -0.69 -6.29 -4.38
C ALA A 55 -1.36 -7.58 -3.89
N ASP A 56 -0.97 -8.03 -2.70
CA ASP A 56 -1.51 -9.20 -2.01
C ASP A 56 -1.70 -8.87 -0.52
N ARG A 57 -2.95 -8.95 -0.05
CA ARG A 57 -3.32 -8.55 1.31
C ARG A 57 -2.81 -9.53 2.37
N GLU A 58 -2.86 -10.83 2.07
CA GLU A 58 -2.46 -11.86 3.03
C GLU A 58 -0.95 -11.83 3.24
N LEU A 59 -0.17 -11.67 2.17
CA LEU A 59 1.29 -11.55 2.25
C LEU A 59 1.71 -10.27 2.97
N ALA A 60 1.04 -9.14 2.71
CA ALA A 60 1.33 -7.90 3.41
C ALA A 60 0.96 -7.97 4.91
N ALA A 61 -0.17 -8.61 5.25
CA ALA A 61 -0.56 -8.85 6.63
C ALA A 61 0.42 -9.81 7.34
N LEU A 62 0.92 -10.84 6.65
CA LEU A 62 1.95 -11.74 7.16
C LEU A 62 3.27 -11.00 7.43
N ALA A 63 3.69 -10.14 6.50
CA ALA A 63 4.90 -9.33 6.67
C ALA A 63 4.76 -8.38 7.88
N LEU A 64 3.60 -7.75 8.05
CA LEU A 64 3.30 -6.92 9.22
C LEU A 64 3.33 -7.72 10.53
N LYS A 65 2.74 -8.93 10.51
CA LYS A 65 2.79 -9.85 11.66
C LYS A 65 4.23 -10.18 12.02
N GLN A 66 5.07 -10.51 11.03
CA GLN A 66 6.47 -10.86 11.24
C GLN A 66 7.30 -9.71 11.79
N ALA A 67 7.03 -8.50 11.31
CA ALA A 67 7.70 -7.26 11.71
C ALA A 67 7.19 -6.66 13.03
N SER A 68 6.32 -7.35 13.78
CA SER A 68 5.71 -6.84 15.00
C SER A 68 4.98 -5.50 14.80
N GLY A 69 4.43 -5.26 13.61
CA GLY A 69 3.76 -4.01 13.23
C GLY A 69 4.66 -2.88 12.71
N ASP A 70 5.98 -3.10 12.56
CA ASP A 70 6.85 -2.12 11.90
C ASP A 70 6.63 -2.14 10.38
N ASN A 71 6.13 -1.02 9.85
CA ASN A 71 5.87 -0.86 8.42
C ASN A 71 7.15 -0.92 7.58
N VAL A 72 8.26 -0.34 8.05
CA VAL A 72 9.51 -0.26 7.27
C VAL A 72 10.09 -1.65 7.08
N GLU A 73 10.13 -2.43 8.15
CA GLU A 73 10.60 -3.82 8.12
C GLU A 73 9.64 -4.70 7.30
N ALA A 74 8.32 -4.54 7.45
CA ALA A 74 7.35 -5.27 6.64
C ALA A 74 7.49 -4.98 5.14
N ILE A 75 7.71 -3.72 4.76
CA ILE A 75 7.99 -3.33 3.37
C ILE A 75 9.29 -3.97 2.87
N PHE A 76 10.32 -3.99 3.69
CA PHE A 76 11.60 -4.62 3.36
C PHE A 76 11.42 -6.13 3.11
N LEU A 77 10.73 -6.84 4.01
CA LEU A 77 10.42 -8.26 3.86
C LEU A 77 9.65 -8.54 2.56
N LEU A 78 8.62 -7.75 2.24
CA LEU A 78 7.83 -7.94 1.03
C LEU A 78 8.62 -7.63 -0.25
N ARG A 79 9.52 -6.64 -0.22
CA ARG A 79 10.45 -6.34 -1.32
C ARG A 79 11.47 -7.47 -1.52
N ALA A 80 12.00 -8.03 -0.44
CA ALA A 80 12.89 -9.17 -0.51
C ALA A 80 12.17 -10.38 -1.12
N TYR A 81 10.95 -10.68 -0.66
CA TYR A 81 10.14 -11.77 -1.20
C TYR A 81 9.83 -11.60 -2.69
N ARG A 82 9.57 -10.37 -3.15
CA ARG A 82 9.38 -10.08 -4.57
C ARG A 82 10.56 -10.54 -5.44
N THR A 83 11.79 -10.51 -4.93
CA THR A 83 12.97 -10.93 -5.70
C THR A 83 13.06 -12.43 -5.93
N THR A 84 12.39 -13.24 -5.11
CA THR A 84 12.38 -14.70 -5.24
C THR A 84 11.31 -15.19 -6.23
N LEU A 85 10.39 -14.32 -6.66
CA LEU A 85 9.26 -14.69 -7.52
C LEU A 85 9.57 -14.53 -9.01
N PRO A 86 9.23 -15.52 -9.86
CA PRO A 86 9.32 -15.37 -11.31
C PRO A 86 8.22 -14.43 -11.82
N ARG A 87 8.54 -13.66 -12.86
CA ARG A 87 7.57 -12.80 -13.53
C ARG A 87 6.78 -13.58 -14.58
N LEU A 88 5.58 -14.03 -14.22
CA LEU A 88 4.74 -14.86 -15.09
C LEU A 88 4.08 -14.08 -16.24
N ALA A 89 3.55 -12.89 -15.96
CA ALA A 89 2.79 -12.12 -16.94
C ALA A 89 2.96 -10.60 -16.80
N VAL A 90 2.37 -9.86 -17.73
CA VAL A 90 2.20 -8.40 -17.67
C VAL A 90 0.74 -8.11 -17.96
N SER A 91 0.08 -7.38 -17.07
CA SER A 91 -1.31 -7.00 -17.25
C SER A 91 -1.49 -5.95 -18.36
N GLU A 92 -2.69 -5.91 -18.91
CA GLU A 92 -3.13 -4.80 -19.73
C GLU A 92 -3.29 -3.52 -18.88
N PRO A 93 -3.17 -2.32 -19.49
CA PRO A 93 -3.39 -1.07 -18.78
C PRO A 93 -4.79 -0.98 -18.17
N ILE A 94 -4.85 -0.75 -16.86
CA ILE A 94 -6.11 -0.66 -16.11
C ILE A 94 -6.98 0.49 -16.63
N ASN A 95 -8.25 0.18 -16.92
CA ASN A 95 -9.27 1.17 -17.27
C ASN A 95 -9.96 1.72 -16.02
N THR A 96 -9.47 2.85 -15.49
CA THR A 96 -10.04 3.46 -14.28
C THR A 96 -11.44 4.06 -14.47
N ALA A 97 -11.93 4.20 -15.71
CA ALA A 97 -13.27 4.72 -15.98
C ALA A 97 -14.38 3.73 -15.61
N GLU A 98 -14.09 2.43 -15.63
CA GLU A 98 -15.02 1.34 -15.30
C GLU A 98 -14.85 0.85 -13.86
N MET A 99 -14.08 1.58 -13.04
CA MET A 99 -13.86 1.24 -11.65
C MET A 99 -15.17 1.26 -10.85
N ARG A 100 -15.41 0.21 -10.06
CA ARG A 100 -16.45 0.21 -9.03
C ARG A 100 -16.04 1.17 -7.91
N LEU A 101 -16.80 2.24 -7.73
CA LEU A 101 -16.41 3.35 -6.86
C LEU A 101 -16.73 3.06 -5.39
N GLU A 102 -15.72 3.14 -4.53
CA GLU A 102 -15.89 3.18 -3.07
C GLU A 102 -15.86 4.61 -2.51
N ARG A 103 -15.14 5.52 -3.17
CA ARG A 103 -15.04 6.95 -2.82
C ARG A 103 -14.75 7.78 -4.08
N ARG A 104 -15.41 8.94 -4.21
CA ARG A 104 -15.23 9.90 -5.31
C ARG A 104 -15.51 11.33 -4.84
N ILE A 105 -14.50 12.18 -4.82
CA ILE A 105 -14.58 13.58 -4.36
C ILE A 105 -13.85 14.46 -5.38
N SER A 106 -14.33 15.68 -5.61
CA SER A 106 -13.58 16.72 -6.33
C SER A 106 -13.63 18.02 -5.54
N ALA A 107 -12.48 18.66 -5.38
CA ALA A 107 -12.37 19.95 -4.70
C ALA A 107 -12.71 21.15 -5.61
N VAL A 108 -12.83 20.93 -6.92
CA VAL A 108 -12.97 22.02 -7.91
C VAL A 108 -14.41 22.52 -8.00
N TYR A 109 -15.38 21.61 -7.90
CA TYR A 109 -16.79 21.92 -8.07
C TYR A 109 -17.56 21.40 -6.86
N LYS A 110 -18.60 22.15 -6.48
CA LYS A 110 -19.53 21.72 -5.43
C LYS A 110 -20.27 20.45 -5.81
N ASP A 111 -20.73 20.33 -7.06
CA ASP A 111 -21.45 19.17 -7.56
C ASP A 111 -20.86 18.67 -8.89
N ILE A 112 -20.91 17.36 -9.09
CA ILE A 112 -20.31 16.66 -10.24
C ILE A 112 -21.36 15.68 -10.79
N PRO A 113 -21.45 15.43 -12.10
CA PRO A 113 -22.29 14.36 -12.62
C PRO A 113 -21.94 13.02 -11.96
N GLY A 114 -22.94 12.38 -11.37
CA GLY A 114 -22.81 11.18 -10.53
C GLY A 114 -22.63 11.44 -9.03
N GLY A 115 -22.63 12.71 -8.59
CA GLY A 115 -22.52 13.12 -7.20
C GLY A 115 -21.12 13.01 -6.60
N GLN A 116 -20.96 13.58 -5.41
CA GLN A 116 -19.82 13.32 -4.53
C GLN A 116 -20.14 12.12 -3.63
N LEU A 117 -19.25 11.13 -3.60
CA LEU A 117 -19.40 9.92 -2.82
C LEU A 117 -18.26 9.88 -1.79
N LEU A 118 -18.59 10.12 -0.51
CA LEU A 118 -17.60 10.22 0.55
C LEU A 118 -17.01 8.85 0.93
N GLY A 119 -17.81 7.78 0.90
CA GLY A 119 -17.34 6.44 1.28
C GLY A 119 -16.87 6.36 2.75
N PRO A 120 -16.18 5.28 3.15
CA PRO A 120 -15.62 5.13 4.48
C PRO A 120 -14.52 6.17 4.73
N LEU A 121 -14.59 6.87 5.86
CA LEU A 121 -13.59 7.88 6.23
C LEU A 121 -13.43 8.00 7.72
N THR A 122 -12.19 8.19 8.15
CA THR A 122 -11.81 8.37 9.56
C THR A 122 -11.97 9.83 10.01
N THR A 123 -11.93 10.80 9.09
CA THR A 123 -11.94 12.23 9.40
C THR A 123 -13.36 12.80 9.46
N THR A 124 -14.12 12.47 10.50
CA THR A 124 -15.27 13.31 10.90
C THR A 124 -14.90 14.04 12.19
N PRO A 125 -15.37 15.30 12.39
CA PRO A 125 -14.99 16.10 13.55
C PRO A 125 -15.40 15.47 14.89
N THR A 126 -16.31 14.49 14.88
CA THR A 126 -16.86 13.84 16.07
C THR A 126 -16.08 12.59 16.52
N ALA A 127 -15.07 12.15 15.75
CA ALA A 127 -14.33 10.90 15.99
C ALA A 127 -13.13 11.03 16.96
N CYS A 128 -13.19 11.96 17.92
CA CYS A 128 -12.13 12.18 18.93
C CYS A 128 -12.14 11.18 20.11
N SER A 129 -13.04 10.19 20.12
CA SER A 129 -13.10 9.19 21.20
C SER A 129 -12.36 7.91 20.82
N ILE A 130 -11.40 7.51 21.66
CA ILE A 130 -10.53 6.33 21.50
C ILE A 130 -11.23 5.02 21.92
N LEU A 131 -12.45 5.08 22.49
CA LEU A 131 -13.21 3.95 23.06
C LEU A 131 -14.63 3.87 22.44
N PRO A 132 -15.28 2.68 22.46
CA PRO A 132 -15.85 2.11 21.25
C PRO A 132 -17.32 2.48 21.03
N CYS A 133 -17.72 2.59 19.76
CA CYS A 133 -19.08 2.27 19.36
C CYS A 133 -19.09 1.79 17.92
N TRP A 134 -19.35 0.49 17.72
CA TRP A 134 -19.58 -0.09 16.40
C TRP A 134 -21.03 -0.55 16.31
N PRO A 135 -21.74 -0.08 15.28
CA PRO A 135 -22.56 -0.97 14.49
C PRO A 135 -21.95 -1.06 13.08
N THR A 136 -21.63 -2.28 12.67
CA THR A 136 -21.17 -2.60 11.31
C THR A 136 -22.29 -2.31 10.31
N ALA A 137 -22.26 -1.12 9.70
CA ALA A 137 -23.20 -0.75 8.65
C ALA A 137 -22.93 -1.56 7.37
N LYS A 138 -23.97 -2.17 6.80
CA LYS A 138 -23.88 -2.96 5.57
C LYS A 138 -23.35 -2.12 4.39
N ARG A 139 -22.31 -2.64 3.74
CA ARG A 139 -21.65 -2.09 2.54
C ARG A 139 -22.64 -2.02 1.37
N ARG A 140 -23.20 -0.84 1.07
CA ARG A 140 -23.90 -0.59 -0.22
C ARG A 140 -22.91 0.03 -1.20
N LEU A 141 -22.50 -0.73 -2.23
CA LEU A 141 -21.66 -0.21 -3.30
C LEU A 141 -22.52 0.48 -4.36
N CYS A 142 -22.14 1.70 -4.73
CA CYS A 142 -22.82 2.46 -5.78
C CYS A 142 -22.37 1.92 -7.16
N SER A 143 -23.30 1.42 -7.96
CA SER A 143 -23.06 0.82 -9.27
C SER A 143 -22.91 1.85 -10.41
N LYS A 144 -22.85 3.15 -10.10
CA LYS A 144 -22.85 4.18 -11.16
C LYS A 144 -21.47 4.26 -11.81
N PRO A 145 -21.36 4.10 -13.14
CA PRO A 145 -20.10 4.25 -13.86
C PRO A 145 -19.58 5.69 -13.74
N MET A 146 -18.27 5.89 -13.90
CA MET A 146 -17.74 7.26 -13.98
C MET A 146 -18.39 7.98 -15.16
N ALA A 147 -19.18 9.01 -14.87
CA ALA A 147 -19.46 10.02 -15.88
C ALA A 147 -18.12 10.62 -16.33
N LYS A 148 -17.79 10.49 -17.63
CA LYS A 148 -16.58 11.08 -18.23
C LYS A 148 -16.47 12.54 -17.73
N GLN A 149 -15.32 12.88 -17.13
CA GLN A 149 -15.05 14.24 -16.65
C GLN A 149 -15.44 15.27 -17.72
N SER A 150 -16.39 16.14 -17.40
CA SER A 150 -16.90 17.20 -18.27
C SER A 150 -15.79 18.15 -18.76
N ARG A 151 -14.63 18.21 -18.06
CA ARG A 151 -13.43 18.95 -18.47
C ARG A 151 -12.87 18.57 -19.84
N ARG A 152 -13.21 17.41 -20.42
CA ARG A 152 -12.79 17.05 -21.78
C ARG A 152 -13.43 17.92 -22.87
N ARG A 153 -14.57 18.56 -22.56
CA ARG A 153 -15.30 19.40 -23.53
C ARG A 153 -14.92 20.88 -23.46
N THR A 154 -14.22 21.32 -22.41
CA THR A 154 -13.75 22.69 -22.28
C THR A 154 -12.23 22.73 -22.49
N SER A 155 -11.73 23.75 -23.19
CA SER A 155 -10.30 23.98 -23.52
C SER A 155 -9.38 24.15 -22.30
N LEU A 156 -9.92 24.04 -21.08
CA LEU A 156 -9.26 24.25 -19.80
C LEU A 156 -8.27 23.13 -19.41
N ALA A 157 -8.26 21.99 -20.13
CA ALA A 157 -7.31 20.91 -19.87
C ALA A 157 -6.96 20.12 -21.13
N CYS A 158 -5.66 19.86 -21.35
CA CYS A 158 -5.18 19.04 -22.45
C CYS A 158 -5.35 17.54 -22.13
N SER A 159 -5.91 16.78 -23.09
CA SER A 159 -6.12 15.35 -22.92
C SER A 159 -4.79 14.59 -22.95
N ARG A 160 -4.64 13.60 -22.06
CA ARG A 160 -3.47 12.72 -22.08
C ARG A 160 -3.65 11.69 -23.20
N SER A 161 -3.04 11.93 -24.36
CA SER A 161 -3.07 11.02 -25.51
C SER A 161 -2.16 9.80 -25.27
N ARG A 162 -2.64 8.60 -25.64
CA ARG A 162 -1.86 7.36 -25.55
C ARG A 162 -0.87 7.30 -26.71
N GLY A 163 0.30 7.91 -26.55
CA GLY A 163 1.42 7.65 -27.47
C GLY A 163 1.91 6.20 -27.33
N TRP A 164 2.09 5.50 -28.45
CA TRP A 164 2.55 4.10 -28.62
C TRP A 164 4.02 3.83 -28.16
N ARG A 165 4.51 4.54 -27.13
CA ARG A 165 5.84 4.29 -26.58
C ARG A 165 5.77 3.15 -25.56
N ARG A 166 6.59 2.10 -25.72
CA ARG A 166 6.72 1.00 -24.74
C ARG A 166 7.16 1.57 -23.36
N PRO A 167 6.52 1.19 -22.25
CA PRO A 167 6.94 1.64 -20.92
C PRO A 167 8.35 1.11 -20.59
N ARG A 168 9.27 2.01 -20.17
CA ARG A 168 10.56 1.61 -19.61
C ARG A 168 10.33 0.94 -18.24
N LYS A 169 10.72 -0.33 -18.11
CA LYS A 169 10.69 -1.08 -16.86
C LYS A 169 11.89 -0.63 -16.01
N ILE A 170 11.65 -0.16 -14.79
CA ILE A 170 12.74 0.28 -13.88
C ILE A 170 13.14 -0.80 -12.88
N ALA A 171 12.20 -1.62 -12.42
CA ALA A 171 12.54 -2.66 -11.48
C ALA A 171 13.15 -3.86 -12.23
N ALA A 172 14.40 -4.17 -11.88
CA ALA A 172 15.20 -5.37 -12.16
C ALA A 172 16.16 -5.41 -13.36
N ARG A 173 16.28 -4.38 -14.22
CA ARG A 173 17.22 -4.50 -15.38
C ARG A 173 18.24 -3.38 -15.57
N ARG A 174 17.98 -2.13 -15.15
CA ARG A 174 18.92 -1.01 -15.31
C ARG A 174 18.75 0.01 -14.19
N PRO A 175 19.86 0.59 -13.66
CA PRO A 175 19.79 1.71 -12.73
C PRO A 175 19.11 2.92 -13.37
N THR A 176 18.41 3.73 -12.56
CA THR A 176 17.82 4.99 -13.01
C THR A 176 18.91 6.04 -13.25
N ILE A 177 18.99 6.56 -14.47
CA ILE A 177 19.91 7.63 -14.87
C ILE A 177 19.09 8.90 -15.09
N SER A 178 19.53 10.01 -14.52
CA SER A 178 18.89 11.33 -14.70
C SER A 178 19.36 12.00 -16.01
N PRO A 179 18.48 12.69 -16.76
CA PRO A 179 17.05 12.89 -16.49
C PRO A 179 16.20 11.67 -16.90
N ALA A 180 15.33 11.23 -15.99
CA ALA A 180 14.45 10.09 -16.22
C ALA A 180 13.11 10.53 -16.84
N PRO A 181 12.55 9.79 -17.82
CA PRO A 181 11.22 10.10 -18.37
C PRO A 181 10.12 10.07 -17.29
N ARG A 182 9.04 10.85 -17.45
CA ARG A 182 7.94 10.94 -16.46
C ARG A 182 7.38 9.59 -16.00
N ARG A 183 7.30 8.61 -16.92
CA ARG A 183 6.83 7.25 -16.60
C ARG A 183 7.77 6.53 -15.64
N SER A 184 9.07 6.77 -15.75
CA SER A 184 10.03 6.22 -14.81
C SER A 184 9.95 6.86 -13.44
N THR A 185 9.81 8.18 -13.36
CA THR A 185 9.66 8.88 -12.08
C THR A 185 8.43 8.40 -11.30
N LEU A 186 7.31 8.15 -12.01
CA LEU A 186 6.09 7.61 -11.41
C LEU A 186 6.29 6.22 -10.80
N LEU A 187 7.00 5.32 -11.49
CA LEU A 187 7.21 3.95 -11.05
C LEU A 187 8.33 3.79 -10.00
N ALA A 188 9.38 4.62 -10.08
CA ALA A 188 10.56 4.50 -9.22
C ALA A 188 10.40 5.22 -7.89
N PHE A 189 9.75 6.39 -7.90
CA PHE A 189 9.74 7.29 -6.74
C PHE A 189 8.34 7.51 -6.21
N LEU A 190 7.37 7.83 -7.07
CA LEU A 190 6.07 8.32 -6.59
C LEU A 190 5.11 7.20 -6.17
N ALA A 191 5.08 6.07 -6.89
CA ALA A 191 4.25 4.94 -6.52
C ALA A 191 4.74 4.20 -5.25
N PRO A 192 6.04 3.91 -5.08
CA PRO A 192 6.53 3.18 -3.91
C PRO A 192 6.90 4.05 -2.69
N ALA A 193 6.88 5.38 -2.77
CA ALA A 193 7.19 6.28 -1.64
C ALA A 193 6.00 7.15 -1.20
N ALA A 194 4.78 6.82 -1.62
CA ALA A 194 3.62 7.70 -1.55
C ALA A 194 3.18 8.08 -0.12
N ALA A 195 3.66 7.41 0.93
CA ALA A 195 3.21 7.66 2.30
C ALA A 195 4.10 8.64 3.11
N ASP A 196 5.33 8.93 2.67
CA ASP A 196 6.27 9.77 3.43
C ASP A 196 6.12 11.29 3.17
N ALA A 197 5.07 11.72 2.46
CA ALA A 197 4.77 13.14 2.22
C ALA A 197 4.24 13.90 3.47
N ARG A 198 4.51 13.42 4.69
CA ARG A 198 4.23 14.09 5.97
C ARG A 198 5.48 14.16 6.85
N ARG A 199 6.58 14.67 6.31
CA ARG A 199 7.66 15.30 7.07
C ARG A 199 7.93 16.68 6.50
#